data_AF-A0A0M1JUC7-F1
#
_entry.id   AF-A0A0M1JUC7-F1
#
_cell.length_a   1.000
_cell.length_b   1.000
_cell.length_c   1.000
_cell.angle_alpha   90.00
_cell.angle_beta   90.00
_cell.angle_gamma   90.00
#
_symmetry.space_group_name_H-M   'P 1'
#
loop_
_entity.id
_entity.type
_entity.pdbx_description
1 polymer ?
#
loop_
_entity_poly.entity_id
_entity_poly.type
_entity_poly.pdbx_seq_one_letter_code
_entity_poly.pdbx_strand_id
1 'polypeptide(L)'
;MENKEPNLTEEQLKLIQDVLKKRINERQFRVSIVGQTGVGKSSLLNALFGTQLKTDPVKPCTKEIEEIPIETKQKNTLFFYDLPGIGESDEADEQYLQKYREHLQSSDVILWAIHADNRSVVFDLQSMKKIMEGYTLEQKAVLMSKLTFVLTKADVLHPPSWIAAKIGNIVKFLPSPETNSTLEQKAHYYQETFIEPYGSLIVSKTYNDCNFSIVEDGFQCDEELKLIYYKGYMNAEKFQSYQQKYPQYQKVFERLYDNYQVIPCSAVFRYNLNKLMLVILNKLGHEATIQFQKIVAGDALDQIPFDQTENLCNLLVYEPKTQKTLFEFRRWLATQKTWFS
;
A
#
# COMPACT_ATOMS: atom_id res chain seq x y z
N MET A 1 51.14 1.10 -5.52
CA MET A 1 50.61 1.51 -6.82
C MET A 1 49.26 2.13 -6.55
N GLU A 2 49.15 3.45 -6.67
CA GLU A 2 47.90 4.18 -6.46
C GLU A 2 46.89 3.79 -7.55
N ASN A 3 45.75 3.23 -7.15
CA ASN A 3 44.58 3.06 -8.02
C ASN A 3 44.05 4.46 -8.34
N LYS A 4 44.46 5.02 -9.49
CA LYS A 4 43.78 6.18 -10.07
C LYS A 4 42.42 5.70 -10.57
N GLU A 5 41.36 6.10 -9.87
CA GLU A 5 40.01 6.00 -10.40
C GLU A 5 39.94 6.68 -11.78
N PRO A 6 39.26 6.07 -12.77
CA PRO A 6 39.17 6.63 -14.10
C PRO A 6 38.37 7.94 -14.04
N ASN A 7 39.04 9.05 -14.35
CA ASN A 7 38.44 10.38 -14.35
C ASN A 7 37.57 10.53 -15.61
N LEU A 8 36.24 10.47 -15.44
CA LEU A 8 35.27 10.58 -16.53
C LEU A 8 35.21 12.03 -17.04
N THR A 9 35.20 12.21 -18.36
CA THR A 9 35.01 13.53 -18.99
C THR A 9 33.57 14.04 -18.84
N GLU A 10 33.35 15.36 -18.92
CA GLU A 10 32.01 15.96 -18.83
C GLU A 10 31.03 15.43 -19.90
N GLU A 11 31.51 15.11 -21.09
CA GLU A 11 30.71 14.49 -22.15
C GLU A 11 30.31 13.05 -21.81
N GLN A 12 31.22 12.27 -21.20
CA GLN A 12 30.93 10.92 -20.71
C GLN A 12 29.93 10.94 -19.55
N LEU A 13 30.07 11.90 -18.62
CA LEU A 13 29.11 12.09 -17.52
C LEU A 13 27.72 12.45 -18.06
N LYS A 14 27.65 13.33 -19.06
CA LYS A 14 26.38 13.71 -19.71
C LYS A 14 25.74 12.53 -20.44
N LEU A 15 26.52 11.74 -21.17
CA LEU A 15 26.05 10.53 -21.84
C LEU A 15 25.55 9.49 -20.84
N ILE A 16 26.28 9.27 -19.74
CA ILE A 16 25.86 8.37 -18.65
C ILE A 16 24.55 8.88 -18.04
N GLN A 17 24.42 10.17 -17.76
CA GLN A 17 23.19 10.77 -17.24
C GLN A 17 22.02 10.62 -18.21
N ASP A 18 22.23 10.80 -19.52
CA ASP A 18 21.18 10.67 -20.53
C ASP A 18 20.77 9.21 -20.73
N VAL A 19 21.71 8.26 -20.70
CA VAL A 19 21.44 6.82 -20.73
C VAL A 19 20.71 6.38 -19.46
N LEU A 20 21.10 6.88 -18.29
CA LEU A 20 20.42 6.62 -17.02
C LEU A 20 19.01 7.21 -17.02
N LYS A 21 18.82 8.46 -17.44
CA LYS A 21 17.49 9.08 -17.59
C LYS A 21 16.61 8.29 -18.55
N LYS A 22 17.17 7.82 -19.67
CA LYS A 22 16.45 7.00 -20.63
C LYS A 22 16.06 5.64 -20.05
N ARG A 23 16.99 4.94 -19.38
CA ARG A 23 16.70 3.67 -18.67
C ARG A 23 15.68 3.83 -17.55
N ILE A 24 15.76 4.93 -16.79
CA ILE A 24 14.79 5.26 -15.73
C ILE A 24 13.41 5.46 -16.35
N ASN A 25 13.30 6.25 -17.42
CA ASN A 25 12.03 6.47 -18.13
C ASN A 25 11.48 5.22 -18.85
N GLU A 26 12.34 4.27 -19.23
CA GLU A 26 11.94 3.02 -19.88
C GLU A 26 11.74 1.87 -18.88
N ARG A 27 11.97 2.10 -17.58
CA ARG A 27 11.80 1.09 -16.54
C ARG A 27 10.31 0.80 -16.34
N GLN A 28 9.95 -0.46 -16.52
CA GLN A 28 8.63 -0.97 -16.18
C GLN A 28 8.60 -1.32 -14.69
N PHE A 29 7.55 -0.88 -13.99
CA PHE A 29 7.34 -1.22 -12.58
C PHE A 29 6.29 -2.32 -12.46
N ARG A 30 6.51 -3.28 -11.58
CA ARG A 30 5.62 -4.43 -11.39
C ARG A 30 5.02 -4.39 -9.99
N VAL A 31 3.70 -4.25 -9.91
CA VAL A 31 2.95 -4.22 -8.65
C VAL A 31 1.97 -5.39 -8.64
N SER A 32 2.25 -6.41 -7.84
CA SER A 32 1.33 -7.53 -7.65
C SER A 32 0.29 -7.20 -6.59
N ILE A 33 -0.96 -7.66 -6.76
CA ILE A 33 -1.96 -7.67 -5.69
C ILE A 33 -2.46 -9.08 -5.46
N VAL A 34 -2.40 -9.52 -4.21
CA VAL A 34 -2.71 -10.89 -3.82
C VAL A 34 -3.70 -10.91 -2.68
N GLY A 35 -4.43 -12.02 -2.52
CA GLY A 35 -5.42 -12.17 -1.47
C GLY A 35 -6.59 -13.02 -1.93
N GLN A 36 -7.49 -13.34 -1.00
CA GLN A 36 -8.66 -14.18 -1.27
C GLN A 36 -9.57 -13.59 -2.36
N THR A 37 -10.43 -14.41 -2.95
CA THR A 37 -11.46 -13.91 -3.86
C THR A 37 -12.43 -12.99 -3.11
N GLY A 38 -12.92 -11.94 -3.78
CA GLY A 38 -13.95 -11.07 -3.22
C GLY A 38 -13.47 -10.09 -2.13
N VAL A 39 -12.19 -10.10 -1.75
CA VAL A 39 -11.64 -9.15 -0.74
C VAL A 39 -11.68 -7.70 -1.23
N GLY A 40 -11.65 -7.47 -2.54
CA GLY A 40 -11.72 -6.13 -3.15
C GLY A 40 -10.46 -5.69 -3.89
N LYS A 41 -9.64 -6.63 -4.37
CA LYS A 41 -8.39 -6.38 -5.11
C LYS A 41 -8.60 -5.45 -6.31
N SER A 42 -9.45 -5.86 -7.26
CA SER A 42 -9.72 -5.10 -8.49
C SER A 42 -10.36 -3.73 -8.21
N SER A 43 -11.23 -3.63 -7.19
CA SER A 43 -11.80 -2.36 -6.75
C SER A 43 -10.74 -1.40 -6.21
N LEU A 44 -9.79 -1.91 -5.40
CA LEU A 44 -8.67 -1.11 -4.89
C LEU A 44 -7.77 -0.60 -6.02
N LEU A 45 -7.47 -1.45 -7.01
CA LEU A 45 -6.67 -1.06 -8.17
C LEU A 45 -7.34 0.06 -8.99
N ASN A 46 -8.63 -0.10 -9.28
CA ASN A 46 -9.42 0.92 -9.97
C ASN A 46 -9.38 2.26 -9.22
N ALA A 47 -9.45 2.24 -7.89
CA ALA A 47 -9.42 3.46 -7.08
C ALA A 47 -8.02 4.10 -7.02
N LEU A 48 -6.95 3.31 -6.96
CA LEU A 48 -5.56 3.80 -6.90
C LEU A 48 -5.06 4.37 -8.23
N PHE A 49 -5.39 3.71 -9.33
CA PHE A 49 -4.79 4.00 -10.64
C PHE A 49 -5.77 4.51 -11.69
N GLY A 50 -7.07 4.62 -11.35
CA GLY A 50 -8.09 5.11 -12.26
C GLY A 50 -8.42 4.13 -13.40
N THR A 51 -8.20 2.83 -13.19
CA THR A 51 -8.49 1.78 -14.17
C THR A 51 -9.97 1.39 -14.20
N GLN A 52 -10.36 0.68 -15.26
CA GLN A 52 -11.70 0.12 -15.44
C GLN A 52 -11.67 -1.42 -15.44
N LEU A 53 -10.95 -2.03 -14.49
CA LEU A 53 -10.93 -3.48 -14.35
C LEU A 53 -12.33 -4.00 -14.01
N LYS A 54 -12.73 -5.10 -14.65
CA LYS A 54 -14.02 -5.74 -14.40
C LYS A 54 -14.07 -6.22 -12.95
N THR A 55 -15.15 -5.86 -12.25
CA THR A 55 -15.45 -6.33 -10.90
C THR A 55 -16.80 -7.04 -10.93
N ASP A 56 -16.86 -8.33 -10.59
CA ASP A 56 -18.12 -9.06 -10.42
C ASP A 56 -18.35 -9.33 -8.92
N PRO A 57 -19.47 -8.87 -8.33
CA PRO A 57 -19.79 -9.09 -6.92
C PRO A 57 -20.25 -10.53 -6.62
N VAL A 58 -20.47 -11.37 -7.64
CA VAL A 58 -21.10 -12.70 -7.53
C VAL A 58 -20.14 -13.85 -7.85
N LYS A 59 -19.13 -13.67 -8.72
CA LYS A 59 -18.20 -14.73 -9.12
C LYS A 59 -16.73 -14.29 -9.08
N PRO A 60 -15.78 -15.20 -8.78
CA PRO A 60 -14.37 -14.95 -9.07
C PRO A 60 -14.21 -14.66 -10.57
N CYS A 61 -13.82 -13.44 -10.93
CA CYS A 61 -13.55 -13.09 -12.33
C CYS A 61 -12.22 -13.66 -12.83
N THR A 62 -11.29 -13.98 -11.91
CA THR A 62 -9.88 -14.13 -12.25
C THR A 62 -9.44 -15.57 -12.09
N LYS A 63 -9.30 -16.28 -13.22
CA LYS A 63 -8.83 -17.68 -13.27
C LYS A 63 -7.41 -17.84 -13.80
N GLU A 64 -6.83 -16.79 -14.36
CA GLU A 64 -5.46 -16.75 -14.89
C GLU A 64 -4.78 -15.44 -14.48
N ILE A 65 -3.45 -15.46 -14.41
CA ILE A 65 -2.63 -14.30 -14.07
C ILE A 65 -2.77 -13.24 -15.17
N GLU A 66 -3.67 -12.27 -14.97
CA GLU A 66 -3.92 -11.22 -15.96
C GLU A 66 -2.92 -10.08 -15.78
N GLU A 67 -1.99 -9.94 -16.73
CA GLU A 67 -1.05 -8.82 -16.80
C GLU A 67 -1.77 -7.59 -17.34
N ILE A 68 -2.14 -6.66 -16.45
CA ILE A 68 -2.81 -5.41 -16.84
C ILE A 68 -1.75 -4.31 -16.98
N PRO A 69 -1.45 -3.80 -18.18
CA PRO A 69 -0.61 -2.63 -18.34
C PRO A 69 -1.39 -1.37 -17.99
N ILE A 70 -1.00 -0.65 -16.94
CA ILE A 70 -1.46 0.72 -16.72
C ILE A 70 -0.43 1.65 -17.33
N GLU A 71 -0.75 2.19 -18.51
CA GLU A 71 0.02 3.27 -19.10
C GLU A 71 -0.23 4.56 -18.31
N THR A 72 0.81 5.08 -17.67
CA THR A 72 0.75 6.45 -17.17
C THR A 72 0.75 7.44 -18.33
N LYS A 73 0.35 8.69 -18.08
CA LYS A 73 0.49 9.80 -19.05
C LYS A 73 1.93 9.99 -19.58
N GLN A 74 2.91 9.31 -19.00
CA GLN A 74 4.34 9.37 -19.34
C GLN A 74 4.85 8.10 -20.05
N LYS A 75 3.97 7.18 -20.49
CA LYS A 75 4.28 5.90 -21.16
C LYS A 75 4.98 4.84 -20.30
N ASN A 76 4.84 4.91 -18.98
CA ASN A 76 5.37 3.88 -18.09
C ASN A 76 4.30 2.82 -17.86
N THR A 77 4.69 1.55 -17.86
CA THR A 77 3.76 0.42 -17.69
C THR A 77 3.87 -0.13 -16.27
N LEU A 78 2.75 -0.09 -15.55
CA LEU A 78 2.57 -0.82 -14.31
C LEU A 78 1.89 -2.16 -14.63
N PHE A 79 2.50 -3.28 -14.23
CA PHE A 79 1.91 -4.61 -14.45
C PHE A 79 1.29 -5.13 -13.16
N PHE A 80 0.05 -5.62 -13.28
CA PHE A 80 -0.69 -6.27 -12.21
C PHE A 80 -0.72 -7.77 -12.42
N TYR A 81 -0.67 -8.52 -11.34
CA TYR A 81 -0.97 -9.94 -11.34
C TYR A 81 -2.10 -10.14 -10.33
N ASP A 82 -3.31 -10.36 -10.84
CA ASP A 82 -4.44 -10.79 -10.01
C ASP A 82 -4.37 -12.32 -9.90
N LEU A 83 -3.97 -12.80 -8.73
CA LEU A 83 -3.77 -14.22 -8.49
C LEU A 83 -5.05 -14.82 -7.88
N PRO A 84 -5.58 -15.95 -8.41
CA PRO A 84 -6.69 -16.69 -7.81
C PRO A 84 -6.51 -16.89 -6.30
N GLY A 85 -7.61 -16.86 -5.54
CA GLY A 85 -7.58 -16.95 -4.08
C GLY A 85 -6.73 -18.14 -3.59
N ILE A 86 -5.73 -17.86 -2.76
CA ILE A 86 -4.80 -18.87 -2.27
C ILE A 86 -5.58 -19.86 -1.39
N GLY A 87 -6.03 -21.01 -1.89
CA GLY A 87 -6.79 -21.98 -1.11
C GLY A 87 -8.26 -22.17 -1.50
N GLU A 88 -8.68 -21.74 -2.69
CA GLU A 88 -9.97 -22.17 -3.27
C GLU A 88 -9.93 -23.59 -3.88
N SER A 89 -8.75 -24.20 -3.95
CA SER A 89 -8.59 -25.64 -4.16
C SER A 89 -7.58 -26.17 -3.15
N ASP A 90 -7.93 -27.24 -2.43
CA ASP A 90 -6.99 -28.00 -1.60
C ASP A 90 -5.82 -28.57 -2.44
N GLU A 91 -5.99 -28.58 -3.76
CA GLU A 91 -5.03 -28.92 -4.79
C GLU A 91 -4.70 -27.66 -5.63
N ALA A 92 -3.99 -26.69 -5.05
CA ALA A 92 -3.23 -25.77 -5.90
C ALA A 92 -2.02 -26.58 -6.39
N ASP A 93 -2.07 -27.04 -7.64
CA ASP A 93 -0.97 -27.78 -8.30
C ASP A 93 0.37 -27.08 -7.97
N GLU A 94 1.41 -27.85 -7.62
CA GLU A 94 2.75 -27.30 -7.34
C GLU A 94 3.24 -26.43 -8.51
N GLN A 95 2.84 -26.75 -9.75
CA GLN A 95 3.12 -25.91 -10.91
C GLN A 95 2.48 -24.52 -10.82
N TYR A 96 1.26 -24.43 -10.28
CA TYR A 96 0.57 -23.17 -10.07
C TYR A 96 1.24 -22.36 -8.95
N LEU A 97 1.61 -23.00 -7.83
CA LEU A 97 2.35 -22.35 -6.75
C LEU A 97 3.73 -21.87 -7.20
N GLN A 98 4.41 -22.64 -8.05
CA GLN A 98 5.71 -22.26 -8.59
C GLN A 98 5.61 -21.01 -9.48
N LYS A 99 4.64 -20.97 -10.40
CA LYS A 99 4.37 -19.76 -11.20
C LYS A 99 4.04 -18.56 -10.31
N TYR A 100 3.18 -18.76 -9.32
CA TYR A 100 2.83 -17.73 -8.35
C TYR A 100 4.08 -17.16 -7.65
N ARG A 101 5.00 -18.03 -7.23
CA ARG A 101 6.27 -17.63 -6.63
C ARG A 101 7.14 -16.81 -7.60
N GLU A 102 7.27 -17.25 -8.84
CA GLU A 102 8.06 -16.54 -9.86
C GLU A 102 7.53 -15.12 -10.12
N HIS A 103 6.21 -14.96 -10.21
CA HIS A 103 5.58 -13.64 -10.36
C HIS A 103 5.85 -12.72 -9.17
N LEU A 104 5.70 -13.24 -7.94
CA LEU A 104 5.99 -12.48 -6.74
C LEU A 104 7.46 -12.05 -6.64
N GLN A 105 8.41 -12.95 -6.98
CA GLN A 105 9.83 -12.61 -7.00
C GLN A 105 10.15 -11.49 -8.00
N SER A 106 9.53 -11.55 -9.17
CA SER A 106 9.73 -10.56 -10.24
C SER A 106 9.04 -9.21 -9.99
N SER A 107 8.18 -9.11 -8.98
CA SER A 107 7.47 -7.87 -8.62
C SER A 107 8.38 -6.89 -7.91
N ASP A 108 8.17 -5.58 -8.11
CA ASP A 108 8.84 -4.53 -7.34
C ASP A 108 8.11 -4.26 -6.02
N VAL A 109 6.77 -4.32 -6.02
CA VAL A 109 5.91 -4.19 -4.84
C VAL A 109 4.81 -5.25 -4.86
N ILE A 110 4.45 -5.75 -3.68
CA ILE A 110 3.40 -6.75 -3.51
C ILE A 110 2.40 -6.24 -2.48
N LEU A 111 1.14 -6.10 -2.90
CA LEU A 111 0.03 -5.74 -2.04
C LEU A 111 -0.71 -7.00 -1.60
N TRP A 112 -0.68 -7.34 -0.31
CA TRP A 112 -1.50 -8.43 0.23
C TRP A 112 -2.82 -7.86 0.77
N ALA A 113 -3.88 -8.01 -0.02
CA ALA A 113 -5.21 -7.51 0.28
C ALA A 113 -5.99 -8.50 1.16
N ILE A 114 -6.47 -8.00 2.30
CA ILE A 114 -7.31 -8.73 3.24
C ILE A 114 -8.59 -7.95 3.45
N HIS A 115 -9.73 -8.63 3.56
CA HIS A 115 -11.00 -7.96 3.88
C HIS A 115 -10.96 -7.41 5.31
N ALA A 116 -11.23 -6.11 5.50
CA ALA A 116 -11.11 -5.44 6.80
C ALA A 116 -12.04 -6.04 7.87
N ASP A 117 -13.23 -6.51 7.49
CA ASP A 117 -14.14 -7.19 8.43
C ASP A 117 -13.79 -8.66 8.73
N ASN A 118 -12.78 -9.24 8.06
CA ASN A 118 -12.35 -10.60 8.36
C ASN A 118 -11.88 -10.69 9.82
N ARG A 119 -12.37 -11.72 10.52
CA ARG A 119 -12.04 -12.02 11.93
C ARG A 119 -10.99 -13.11 12.06
N SER A 120 -10.73 -13.88 11.00
CA SER A 120 -9.76 -14.98 11.01
C SER A 120 -8.58 -14.68 10.10
N VAL A 121 -7.38 -14.64 10.68
CA VAL A 121 -6.11 -14.55 9.96
C VAL A 121 -5.59 -15.91 9.50
N VAL A 122 -6.20 -17.01 9.95
CA VAL A 122 -5.68 -18.37 9.76
C VAL A 122 -5.46 -18.72 8.30
N PHE A 123 -6.43 -18.38 7.46
CA PHE A 123 -6.38 -18.66 6.03
C PHE A 123 -5.21 -17.93 5.35
N ASP A 124 -5.12 -16.62 5.57
CA ASP A 124 -4.04 -15.79 5.01
C ASP A 124 -2.67 -16.23 5.54
N LEU A 125 -2.58 -16.62 6.83
CA LEU A 125 -1.35 -17.16 7.41
C LEU A 125 -0.92 -18.48 6.77
N GLN A 126 -1.85 -19.41 6.58
CA GLN A 126 -1.57 -20.69 5.92
C GLN A 126 -1.14 -20.48 4.47
N SER A 127 -1.83 -19.58 3.78
CA SER A 127 -1.53 -19.16 2.41
C SER A 127 -0.11 -18.60 2.29
N MET A 128 0.23 -17.66 3.16
CA MET A 128 1.56 -17.06 3.23
C MET A 128 2.62 -18.11 3.55
N LYS A 129 2.39 -19.00 4.52
CA LYS A 129 3.31 -20.09 4.85
C LYS A 129 3.59 -21.00 3.67
N LYS A 130 2.55 -21.48 2.97
CA LYS A 130 2.69 -22.32 1.76
C LYS A 130 3.52 -21.63 0.67
N ILE A 131 3.28 -20.34 0.42
CA ILE A 131 4.08 -19.56 -0.55
C ILE A 131 5.55 -19.47 -0.08
N MET A 132 5.75 -19.20 1.20
CA MET A 132 7.08 -19.02 1.80
C MET A 132 7.90 -20.31 1.84
N GLU A 133 7.29 -21.48 1.99
CA GLU A 133 7.98 -22.78 2.07
C GLU A 133 8.88 -23.05 0.86
N GLY A 134 8.47 -22.60 -0.33
CA GLY A 134 9.25 -22.78 -1.57
C GLY A 134 10.40 -21.79 -1.78
N TYR A 135 10.68 -20.90 -0.82
CA TYR A 135 11.73 -19.88 -0.94
C TYR A 135 12.92 -20.12 0.00
N THR A 136 14.11 -19.78 -0.49
CA THR A 136 15.31 -19.65 0.34
C THR A 136 15.17 -18.50 1.35
N LEU A 137 16.07 -18.44 2.34
CA LEU A 137 16.05 -17.37 3.35
C LEU A 137 16.23 -15.97 2.71
N GLU A 138 17.11 -15.86 1.72
CA GLU A 138 17.33 -14.63 0.96
C GLU A 138 16.10 -14.23 0.15
N GLN A 139 15.47 -15.18 -0.53
CA GLN A 139 14.23 -14.94 -1.27
C GLN A 139 13.08 -14.50 -0.35
N LYS A 140 12.96 -15.07 0.86
CA LYS A 140 12.01 -14.62 1.89
C LYS A 140 12.28 -13.19 2.32
N ALA A 141 13.54 -12.83 2.57
CA ALA A 141 13.94 -11.47 2.95
C ALA A 141 13.57 -10.45 1.87
N VAL A 142 13.89 -10.74 0.60
CA VAL A 142 13.53 -9.91 -0.55
C VAL A 142 12.03 -9.75 -0.67
N LEU A 143 11.28 -10.86 -0.56
CA LEU A 143 9.84 -10.86 -0.68
C LEU A 143 9.16 -10.02 0.41
N MET A 144 9.55 -10.24 1.67
CA MET A 144 9.00 -9.50 2.82
C MET A 144 9.31 -8.01 2.75
N SER A 145 10.45 -7.62 2.17
CA SER A 145 10.82 -6.21 2.01
C SER A 145 9.95 -5.50 0.95
N LYS A 146 9.42 -6.25 -0.03
CA LYS A 146 8.53 -5.74 -1.10
C LYS A 146 7.05 -5.77 -0.73
N LEU A 147 6.69 -6.48 0.34
CA LEU A 147 5.31 -6.76 0.70
C LEU A 147 4.70 -5.63 1.55
N THR A 148 3.46 -5.25 1.25
CA THR A 148 2.61 -4.34 2.04
C THR A 148 1.25 -5.00 2.23
N PHE A 149 0.79 -5.12 3.47
CA PHE A 149 -0.55 -5.61 3.77
C PHE A 149 -1.57 -4.47 3.71
N VAL A 150 -2.73 -4.74 3.11
CA VAL A 150 -3.81 -3.77 2.92
C VAL A 150 -5.12 -4.35 3.45
N LEU A 151 -5.75 -3.68 4.42
CA LEU A 151 -7.09 -4.03 4.87
C LEU A 151 -8.12 -3.34 3.97
N THR A 152 -8.53 -4.03 2.92
CA THR A 152 -9.54 -3.58 1.95
C THR A 152 -10.95 -3.52 2.53
N LYS A 153 -11.85 -2.73 1.92
CA LYS A 153 -13.25 -2.57 2.35
C LYS A 153 -13.39 -2.12 3.81
N ALA A 154 -12.52 -1.21 4.25
CA ALA A 154 -12.58 -0.59 5.58
C ALA A 154 -13.96 0.03 5.88
N ASP A 155 -14.67 0.48 4.83
CA ASP A 155 -16.02 1.04 4.90
C ASP A 155 -17.09 0.08 5.45
N VAL A 156 -16.86 -1.23 5.36
CA VAL A 156 -17.82 -2.27 5.77
C VAL A 156 -17.74 -2.61 7.27
N LEU A 157 -16.75 -2.08 8.00
CA LEU A 157 -16.60 -2.38 9.42
C LEU A 157 -17.81 -1.92 10.25
N HIS A 158 -18.23 -2.79 11.18
CA HIS A 158 -19.34 -2.55 12.09
C HIS A 158 -18.89 -2.24 13.53
N PRO A 159 -19.58 -1.33 14.24
CA PRO A 159 -20.68 -0.48 13.76
C PRO A 159 -20.16 0.66 12.84
N PRO A 160 -20.80 0.94 11.69
CA PRO A 160 -20.27 1.89 10.73
C PRO A 160 -20.68 3.31 11.15
N SER A 161 -19.69 4.12 11.48
CA SER A 161 -19.86 5.57 11.59
C SER A 161 -18.74 6.21 10.77
N TRP A 162 -19.08 6.59 9.54
CA TRP A 162 -18.20 7.35 8.66
C TRP A 162 -18.74 8.77 8.52
N ILE A 163 -17.81 9.71 8.50
CA ILE A 163 -18.05 11.14 8.39
C ILE A 163 -17.69 11.55 6.96
N ALA A 164 -18.67 12.01 6.20
CA ALA A 164 -18.50 12.64 4.90
C ALA A 164 -18.34 14.16 5.11
N ALA A 165 -17.11 14.66 5.05
CA ALA A 165 -16.81 16.08 5.16
C ALA A 165 -16.89 16.76 3.78
N LYS A 166 -17.88 17.64 3.58
CA LYS A 166 -18.02 18.40 2.33
C LYS A 166 -17.17 19.67 2.36
N ILE A 167 -16.24 19.81 1.41
CA ILE A 167 -15.34 20.96 1.26
C ILE A 167 -15.49 21.50 -0.17
N GLY A 168 -16.34 22.52 -0.34
CA GLY A 168 -16.66 23.03 -1.68
C GLY A 168 -17.41 21.98 -2.50
N ASN A 169 -16.87 21.57 -3.65
CA ASN A 169 -17.44 20.53 -4.51
C ASN A 169 -16.84 19.13 -4.28
N ILE A 170 -16.00 18.98 -3.26
CA ILE A 170 -15.30 17.74 -2.94
C ILE A 170 -15.80 17.21 -1.60
N VAL A 171 -15.85 15.89 -1.46
CA VAL A 171 -16.12 15.17 -0.22
C VAL A 171 -14.89 14.36 0.18
N LYS A 172 -14.54 14.44 1.47
CA LYS A 172 -13.53 13.59 2.10
C LYS A 172 -14.21 12.72 3.16
N PHE A 173 -13.95 11.41 3.12
CA PHE A 173 -14.49 10.48 4.11
C PHE A 173 -13.47 10.25 5.23
N LEU A 174 -13.97 10.29 6.45
CA LEU A 174 -13.18 10.09 7.67
C LEU A 174 -13.90 9.06 8.56
N PRO A 175 -13.18 8.10 9.14
CA PRO A 175 -13.79 7.22 10.13
C PRO A 175 -14.16 8.02 11.40
N SER A 176 -15.21 7.59 12.10
CA SER A 176 -15.44 8.04 13.48
C SER A 176 -14.28 7.63 14.39
N PRO A 177 -14.12 8.24 15.57
CA PRO A 177 -13.08 7.85 16.52
C PRO A 177 -13.09 6.35 16.88
N GLU A 178 -14.28 5.77 17.03
CA GLU A 178 -14.45 4.33 17.33
C GLU A 178 -14.04 3.44 16.15
N THR A 179 -14.48 3.79 14.94
CA THR A 179 -14.08 3.09 13.71
C THR A 179 -12.58 3.20 13.47
N ASN A 180 -11.99 4.37 13.72
CA ASN A 180 -10.55 4.59 13.58
C ASN A 180 -9.75 3.73 14.56
N SER A 181 -10.13 3.73 15.84
CA SER A 181 -9.50 2.88 16.86
C SER A 181 -9.56 1.39 16.49
N THR A 182 -10.69 0.93 15.96
CA THR A 182 -10.86 -0.45 15.49
C THR A 182 -9.91 -0.77 14.32
N LEU A 183 -9.80 0.15 13.36
CA LEU A 183 -8.91 0.02 12.21
C LEU A 183 -7.43 -0.01 12.62
N GLU A 184 -7.02 0.85 13.56
CA GLU A 184 -5.66 0.90 14.10
C GLU A 184 -5.30 -0.37 14.87
N GLN A 185 -6.19 -0.85 15.74
CA GLN A 185 -6.00 -2.11 16.47
C GLN A 185 -5.90 -3.30 15.52
N LYS A 186 -6.74 -3.35 14.48
CA LYS A 186 -6.64 -4.38 13.44
C LYS A 186 -5.33 -4.27 12.68
N ALA A 187 -4.93 -3.08 12.23
CA ALA A 187 -3.65 -2.90 11.55
C ALA A 187 -2.48 -3.42 12.40
N HIS A 188 -2.44 -3.08 13.69
CA HIS A 188 -1.42 -3.55 14.62
C HIS A 188 -1.41 -5.08 14.76
N TYR A 189 -2.58 -5.68 15.01
CA TYR A 189 -2.70 -7.13 15.16
C TYR A 189 -2.19 -7.89 13.92
N TYR A 190 -2.51 -7.39 12.72
CA TYR A 190 -2.02 -7.97 11.48
C TYR A 190 -0.51 -7.75 11.30
N GLN A 191 0.04 -6.64 11.79
CA GLN A 191 1.47 -6.36 11.76
C GLN A 191 2.25 -7.38 12.60
N GLU A 192 1.83 -7.61 13.84
CA GLU A 192 2.40 -8.62 14.74
C GLU A 192 2.24 -10.04 14.18
N THR A 193 1.14 -10.30 13.49
CA THR A 193 0.81 -11.63 12.97
C THR A 193 1.61 -11.99 11.72
N PHE A 194 1.76 -11.05 10.78
CA PHE A 194 2.26 -11.33 9.43
C PHE A 194 3.66 -10.79 9.15
N ILE A 195 4.08 -9.69 9.80
CA ILE A 195 5.34 -9.01 9.50
C ILE A 195 6.39 -9.34 10.55
N GLU A 196 6.05 -9.21 11.82
CA GLU A 196 6.98 -9.41 12.94
C GLU A 196 7.69 -10.79 12.95
N PRO A 197 7.03 -11.93 12.61
CA PRO A 197 7.70 -13.23 12.58
C PRO A 197 8.85 -13.32 11.57
N TYR A 198 8.86 -12.44 10.56
CA TYR A 198 9.91 -12.34 9.56
C TYR A 198 10.81 -11.12 9.79
N GLY A 199 10.63 -10.41 10.91
CA GLY A 199 11.23 -9.11 11.15
C GLY A 199 12.75 -9.08 11.06
N SER A 200 13.44 -10.12 11.52
CA SER A 200 14.90 -10.25 11.43
C SER A 200 15.44 -10.37 10.00
N LEU A 201 14.57 -10.72 9.04
CA LEU A 201 14.91 -10.87 7.62
C LEU A 201 14.65 -9.61 6.81
N ILE A 202 13.77 -8.71 7.29
CA ILE A 202 13.34 -7.55 6.51
C ILE A 202 14.47 -6.54 6.40
N VAL A 203 14.68 -6.03 5.19
CA VAL A 203 15.56 -4.89 4.94
C VAL A 203 14.73 -3.80 4.27
N SER A 204 14.38 -2.79 5.06
CA SER A 204 13.70 -1.60 4.54
C SER A 204 14.71 -0.61 4.00
N LYS A 205 14.31 0.16 2.98
CA LYS A 205 15.13 1.22 2.40
C LYS A 205 14.32 2.50 2.20
N THR A 206 15.00 3.64 2.25
CA THR A 206 14.47 4.96 1.89
C THR A 206 15.60 5.81 1.29
N TYR A 207 15.25 6.88 0.57
CA TYR A 207 16.22 7.87 0.11
C TYR A 207 16.77 8.72 1.26
N ASN A 208 18.02 9.15 1.09
CA ASN A 208 18.73 10.06 1.98
C ASN A 208 18.69 11.49 1.42
N ASP A 209 17.79 12.30 1.95
CA ASP A 209 17.58 13.72 1.60
C ASP A 209 18.07 14.69 2.67
N CYS A 210 18.66 14.19 3.76
CA CYS A 210 18.98 14.99 4.94
C CYS A 210 20.36 14.67 5.54
N ASN A 211 21.29 14.12 4.75
CA ASN A 211 22.61 13.67 5.22
C ASN A 211 22.51 12.79 6.48
N PHE A 212 21.56 11.85 6.46
CA PHE A 212 21.29 10.96 7.58
C PHE A 212 22.56 10.22 8.00
N SER A 213 22.89 10.32 9.28
CA SER A 213 24.03 9.66 9.89
C SER A 213 23.73 9.39 11.36
N ILE A 214 23.61 8.11 11.71
CA ILE A 214 23.46 7.62 13.08
C ILE A 214 24.28 6.35 13.26
N VAL A 215 24.70 6.08 14.49
CA VAL A 215 25.41 4.84 14.86
C VAL A 215 24.47 4.01 15.73
N GLU A 216 23.55 3.32 15.08
CA GLU A 216 22.55 2.43 15.68
C GLU A 216 22.59 1.08 14.98
N ASP A 217 22.33 0.00 15.72
CA ASP A 217 22.30 -1.34 15.14
C ASP A 217 21.18 -1.45 14.08
N GLY A 218 21.47 -2.18 13.00
CA GLY A 218 20.58 -2.36 11.86
C GLY A 218 20.57 -1.22 10.83
N PHE A 219 21.13 -0.04 11.11
CA PHE A 219 21.20 1.04 10.12
C PHE A 219 22.46 0.97 9.26
N GLN A 220 22.29 1.16 7.95
CA GLN A 220 23.38 1.31 6.99
C GLN A 220 23.05 2.44 6.01
N CYS A 221 24.04 3.24 5.65
CA CYS A 221 23.89 4.31 4.68
C CYS A 221 24.79 4.02 3.48
N ASP A 222 24.23 4.18 2.29
CA ASP A 222 24.97 4.17 1.04
C ASP A 222 25.04 5.61 0.54
N GLU A 223 26.22 6.21 0.66
CA GLU A 223 26.46 7.61 0.27
C GLU A 223 26.41 7.80 -1.25
N GLU A 224 26.86 6.81 -2.03
CA GLU A 224 26.88 6.86 -3.48
C GLU A 224 25.47 6.82 -4.06
N LEU A 225 24.64 5.89 -3.57
CA LEU A 225 23.26 5.73 -4.00
C LEU A 225 22.29 6.68 -3.29
N LYS A 226 22.75 7.41 -2.26
CA LYS A 226 21.94 8.24 -1.36
C LYS A 226 20.76 7.44 -0.79
N LEU A 227 21.04 6.25 -0.26
CA LEU A 227 20.04 5.37 0.34
C LEU A 227 20.35 5.09 1.81
N ILE A 228 19.29 4.91 2.59
CA ILE A 228 19.33 4.51 3.99
C ILE A 228 18.64 3.16 4.06
N TYR A 229 19.31 2.20 4.68
CA TYR A 229 18.83 0.85 4.91
C TYR A 229 18.63 0.64 6.40
N TYR A 230 17.57 -0.08 6.75
CA TYR A 230 17.34 -0.57 8.09
C TYR A 230 17.02 -2.07 8.03
N LYS A 231 17.91 -2.87 8.61
CA LYS A 231 17.77 -4.32 8.74
C LYS A 231 17.07 -4.64 10.06
N GLY A 232 15.95 -5.32 9.96
CA GLY A 232 15.11 -5.68 11.10
C GLY A 232 13.68 -5.17 10.97
N TYR A 233 12.91 -5.40 12.03
CA TYR A 233 11.57 -4.87 12.20
C TYR A 233 11.60 -3.67 13.16
N MET A 234 11.08 -2.53 12.70
CA MET A 234 10.90 -1.34 13.52
C MET A 234 9.47 -1.38 14.06
N ASN A 235 9.30 -1.85 15.30
CA ASN A 235 8.01 -1.78 15.98
C ASN A 235 7.70 -0.35 16.44
N ALA A 236 6.48 -0.11 16.93
CA ALA A 236 6.03 1.22 17.35
C ALA A 236 6.93 1.82 18.45
N GLU A 237 7.41 1.00 19.39
CA GLU A 237 8.28 1.43 20.48
C GLU A 237 9.65 1.92 19.96
N LYS A 238 10.31 1.13 19.10
CA LYS A 238 11.58 1.52 18.46
C LYS A 238 11.41 2.78 17.62
N PHE A 239 10.32 2.87 16.86
CA PHE A 239 10.00 4.04 16.05
C PHE A 239 9.92 5.31 16.92
N GLN A 240 9.14 5.26 18.01
CA GLN A 240 9.03 6.39 18.95
C GLN A 240 10.37 6.74 19.61
N SER A 241 11.14 5.73 20.02
CA SER A 241 12.48 5.91 20.60
C SER A 241 13.43 6.63 19.63
N TYR A 242 13.48 6.20 18.36
CA TYR A 242 14.31 6.85 17.35
C TYR A 242 13.86 8.28 17.04
N GLN A 243 12.54 8.53 16.96
CA GLN A 243 12.01 9.88 16.77
C GLN A 243 12.39 10.83 17.92
N GLN A 244 12.35 10.35 19.16
CA GLN A 244 12.74 11.14 20.34
C GLN A 244 14.25 11.39 20.40
N LYS A 245 15.05 10.37 20.07
CA LYS A 245 16.52 10.46 20.12
C LYS A 245 17.10 11.29 18.98
N TYR A 246 16.48 11.27 17.80
CA TYR A 246 16.97 11.92 16.59
C TYR A 246 15.85 12.70 15.86
N PRO A 247 15.32 13.77 16.49
CA PRO A 247 14.18 14.52 15.94
C PRO A 247 14.45 15.15 14.56
N GLN A 248 15.72 15.46 14.25
CA GLN A 248 16.12 15.98 12.95
C GLN A 248 15.89 15.00 11.79
N TYR A 249 15.76 13.70 12.07
CA TYR A 249 15.55 12.64 11.09
C TYR A 249 14.14 12.05 11.12
N GLN A 250 13.18 12.76 11.72
CA GLN A 250 11.79 12.29 11.88
C GLN A 250 11.20 11.72 10.58
N LYS A 251 11.34 12.43 9.45
CA LYS A 251 10.83 12.00 8.15
C LYS A 251 11.47 10.71 7.63
N VAL A 252 12.75 10.48 7.92
CA VAL A 252 13.44 9.24 7.55
C VAL A 252 12.81 8.07 8.30
N PHE A 253 12.62 8.20 9.62
CA PHE A 253 12.00 7.14 10.41
C PHE A 253 10.55 6.91 10.02
N GLU A 254 9.78 7.95 9.70
CA GLU A 254 8.41 7.81 9.19
C GLU A 254 8.40 6.98 7.90
N ARG A 255 9.24 7.34 6.91
CA ARG A 255 9.37 6.58 5.65
C ARG A 255 9.80 5.14 5.87
N LEU A 256 10.72 4.88 6.81
CA LEU A 256 11.14 3.52 7.14
C LEU A 256 10.03 2.74 7.85
N TYR A 257 9.35 3.35 8.81
CA TYR A 257 8.28 2.73 9.59
C TYR A 257 7.06 2.40 8.73
N ASP A 258 6.73 3.25 7.76
CA ASP A 258 5.65 3.05 6.79
C ASP A 258 5.80 1.75 5.97
N ASN A 259 7.03 1.22 5.82
CA ASN A 259 7.25 -0.06 5.15
C ASN A 259 6.65 -1.27 5.88
N TYR A 260 6.39 -1.12 7.18
CA TYR A 260 5.85 -2.17 8.04
C TYR A 260 4.38 -2.00 8.32
N GLN A 261 3.77 -0.88 7.93
CA GLN A 261 2.38 -0.62 8.29
C GLN A 261 1.43 -1.47 7.47
N VAL A 262 0.42 -2.00 8.16
CA VAL A 262 -0.79 -2.55 7.54
C VAL A 262 -1.73 -1.38 7.29
N ILE A 263 -2.16 -1.17 6.05
CA ILE A 263 -2.88 0.05 5.65
C ILE A 263 -4.36 -0.26 5.40
N PRO A 264 -5.28 0.20 6.25
CA PRO A 264 -6.69 0.03 5.97
C PRO A 264 -7.17 1.01 4.91
N CYS A 265 -7.82 0.50 3.88
CA CYS A 265 -8.27 1.26 2.72
C CYS A 265 -9.74 1.01 2.41
N SER A 266 -10.42 2.05 1.92
CA SER A 266 -11.73 1.91 1.25
C SER A 266 -11.61 2.42 -0.18
N ALA A 267 -11.91 1.56 -1.15
CA ALA A 267 -12.03 1.98 -2.54
C ALA A 267 -13.29 2.85 -2.75
N VAL A 268 -14.38 2.53 -2.04
CA VAL A 268 -15.68 3.21 -2.15
C VAL A 268 -15.61 4.63 -1.59
N PHE A 269 -15.05 4.78 -0.39
CA PHE A 269 -14.89 6.07 0.28
C PHE A 269 -13.58 6.78 -0.05
N ARG A 270 -12.74 6.16 -0.89
CA ARG A 270 -11.39 6.65 -1.20
C ARG A 270 -10.61 6.98 0.07
N TYR A 271 -10.64 6.06 1.03
CA TYR A 271 -9.97 6.25 2.31
C TYR A 271 -8.57 5.64 2.26
N ASN A 272 -7.56 6.42 2.70
CA ASN A 272 -6.13 6.04 2.78
C ASN A 272 -5.45 5.63 1.47
N LEU A 273 -6.02 5.99 0.32
CA LEU A 273 -5.44 5.66 -0.98
C LEU A 273 -4.16 6.46 -1.25
N ASN A 274 -4.09 7.74 -0.83
CA ASN A 274 -2.85 8.51 -0.91
C ASN A 274 -1.75 7.89 -0.04
N LYS A 275 -2.08 7.48 1.19
CA LYS A 275 -1.13 6.82 2.11
C LYS A 275 -0.59 5.53 1.51
N LEU A 276 -1.46 4.68 0.97
CA LEU A 276 -1.06 3.46 0.29
C LEU A 276 -0.18 3.74 -0.93
N MET A 277 -0.52 4.75 -1.74
CA MET A 277 0.27 5.14 -2.90
C MET A 277 1.66 5.63 -2.49
N LEU A 278 1.78 6.44 -1.42
CA LEU A 278 3.07 6.89 -0.90
C LEU A 278 3.97 5.71 -0.49
N VAL A 279 3.40 4.69 0.17
CA VAL A 279 4.13 3.47 0.56
C VAL A 279 4.59 2.68 -0.67
N ILE A 280 3.73 2.55 -1.69
CA ILE A 280 4.09 1.92 -2.98
C ILE A 280 5.27 2.67 -3.60
N LEU A 281 5.19 4.00 -3.73
CA LEU A 281 6.26 4.79 -4.31
C LEU A 281 7.57 4.70 -3.52
N ASN A 282 7.50 4.71 -2.18
CA ASN A 282 8.67 4.57 -1.34
C ASN A 282 9.40 3.23 -1.57
N LYS A 283 8.65 2.13 -1.72
CA LYS A 283 9.22 0.81 -2.03
C LYS A 283 9.78 0.73 -3.46
N LEU A 284 9.13 1.36 -4.43
CA LEU A 284 9.63 1.47 -5.81
C LEU A 284 10.91 2.33 -5.90
N GLY A 285 11.07 3.28 -4.98
CA GLY A 285 12.24 4.14 -4.85
C GLY A 285 12.11 5.50 -5.55
N HIS A 286 13.15 6.32 -5.42
CA HIS A 286 13.15 7.73 -5.86
C HIS A 286 12.81 7.94 -7.34
N GLU A 287 13.24 7.00 -8.21
CA GLU A 287 12.92 7.00 -9.64
C GLU A 287 11.40 6.98 -9.89
N ALA A 288 10.67 6.13 -9.18
CA ALA A 288 9.22 6.04 -9.27
C ALA A 288 8.56 7.31 -8.71
N THR A 289 9.06 7.86 -7.61
CA THR A 289 8.51 9.10 -7.02
C THR A 289 8.49 10.24 -8.04
N ILE A 290 9.55 10.41 -8.83
CA ILE A 290 9.61 11.44 -9.90
C ILE A 290 8.55 11.17 -10.97
N GLN A 291 8.43 9.92 -11.41
CA GLN A 291 7.52 9.54 -12.51
C GLN A 291 6.04 9.64 -12.11
N PHE A 292 5.72 9.22 -10.89
CA PHE A 292 4.36 9.17 -10.37
C PHE A 292 4.00 10.37 -9.48
N GLN A 293 4.86 11.38 -9.38
CA GLN A 293 4.64 12.58 -8.55
C GLN A 293 3.31 13.27 -8.84
N LYS A 294 2.87 13.25 -10.11
CA LYS A 294 1.59 13.84 -10.54
C LYS A 294 0.36 13.03 -10.09
N ILE A 295 0.51 11.73 -9.81
CA ILE A 295 -0.56 10.88 -9.27
C ILE A 295 -0.77 11.18 -7.77
N VAL A 296 0.30 11.54 -7.06
CA VAL A 296 0.31 11.79 -5.60
C VAL A 296 0.26 13.27 -5.25
N ALA A 297 0.16 14.15 -6.25
CA ALA A 297 0.11 15.60 -6.01
C ALA A 297 -1.25 15.99 -5.40
N GLY A 298 -1.24 16.22 -4.08
CA GLY A 298 -2.39 16.64 -3.29
C GLY A 298 -3.23 15.48 -2.75
N ASP A 299 -4.27 15.79 -1.98
CA ASP A 299 -5.23 14.83 -1.42
C ASP A 299 -6.11 14.14 -2.49
N ALA A 300 -5.73 14.19 -3.78
CA ALA A 300 -6.57 13.87 -4.92
C ALA A 300 -7.11 12.43 -4.93
N LEU A 301 -6.34 11.43 -4.46
CA LEU A 301 -6.85 10.06 -4.39
C LEU A 301 -7.86 9.86 -3.27
N ASP A 302 -7.87 10.71 -2.23
CA ASP A 302 -8.73 10.58 -1.04
C ASP A 302 -9.97 11.50 -1.10
N GLN A 303 -10.33 11.92 -2.31
CA GLN A 303 -11.36 12.92 -2.56
C GLN A 303 -12.36 12.41 -3.60
N ILE A 304 -13.65 12.67 -3.35
CA ILE A 304 -14.75 12.28 -4.26
C ILE A 304 -15.53 13.54 -4.66
N PRO A 305 -15.85 13.74 -5.95
CA PRO A 305 -16.78 14.79 -6.38
C PRO A 305 -18.14 14.65 -5.68
N PHE A 306 -18.70 15.75 -5.17
CA PHE A 306 -19.93 15.72 -4.35
C PHE A 306 -21.13 15.06 -5.06
N ASP A 307 -21.28 15.30 -6.35
CA ASP A 307 -22.31 14.70 -7.22
C ASP A 307 -22.21 13.16 -7.32
N GLN A 308 -21.05 12.59 -7.03
CA GLN A 308 -20.85 11.14 -7.03
C GLN A 308 -21.16 10.47 -5.67
N THR A 309 -21.57 11.24 -4.65
CA THR A 309 -21.78 10.72 -3.28
C THR A 309 -23.21 10.29 -2.95
N GLU A 310 -24.17 10.52 -3.85
CA GLU A 310 -25.62 10.41 -3.58
C GLU A 310 -26.11 8.98 -3.27
N ASN A 311 -25.34 7.95 -3.64
CA ASN A 311 -25.73 6.54 -3.51
C ASN A 311 -25.02 5.77 -2.37
N LEU A 312 -24.31 6.46 -1.48
CA LEU A 312 -23.50 5.84 -0.42
C LEU A 312 -24.29 5.71 0.90
N CYS A 313 -24.42 4.48 1.41
CA CYS A 313 -25.17 4.17 2.64
C CYS A 313 -24.32 4.39 3.92
N ASN A 314 -24.98 4.67 5.06
CA ASN A 314 -24.36 4.86 6.41
C ASN A 314 -23.44 6.09 6.57
N LEU A 315 -23.89 7.24 6.06
CA LEU A 315 -23.11 8.49 6.10
C LEU A 315 -23.62 9.49 7.14
N LEU A 316 -22.68 10.11 7.84
CA LEU A 316 -22.86 11.38 8.52
C LEU A 316 -22.23 12.48 7.67
N VAL A 317 -23.03 13.39 7.12
CA VAL A 317 -22.53 14.52 6.34
C VAL A 317 -22.25 15.69 7.29
N TYR A 318 -20.99 16.13 7.31
CA TYR A 318 -20.51 17.23 8.12
C TYR A 318 -19.99 18.34 7.22
N GLU A 319 -20.35 19.59 7.51
CA GLU A 319 -19.79 20.76 6.85
C GLU A 319 -18.73 21.41 7.75
N PRO A 320 -17.43 21.26 7.46
CA PRO A 320 -16.37 21.74 8.33
C PRO A 320 -16.39 23.26 8.53
N LYS A 321 -16.80 24.02 7.50
CA LYS A 321 -16.83 25.49 7.55
C LYS A 321 -17.86 26.02 8.54
N THR A 322 -19.02 25.36 8.66
CA THR A 322 -20.11 25.79 9.54
C THR A 322 -20.19 24.97 10.83
N GLN A 323 -19.39 23.92 10.93
CA GLN A 323 -19.39 22.93 12.01
C GLN A 323 -20.76 22.27 12.24
N LYS A 324 -21.60 22.18 11.20
CA LYS A 324 -22.93 21.58 11.27
C LYS A 324 -22.94 20.16 10.70
N THR A 325 -23.60 19.26 11.41
CA THR A 325 -24.05 17.99 10.83
C THR A 325 -25.24 18.29 9.92
N LEU A 326 -25.05 18.11 8.62
CA LEU A 326 -26.07 18.37 7.60
C LEU A 326 -27.04 17.20 7.45
N PHE A 327 -26.55 15.96 7.64
CA PHE A 327 -27.33 14.75 7.42
C PHE A 327 -26.74 13.57 8.21
N GLU A 328 -27.58 12.68 8.72
CA GLU A 328 -27.15 11.46 9.40
C GLU A 328 -28.09 10.31 9.00
N PHE A 329 -27.57 9.35 8.22
CA PHE A 329 -28.38 8.28 7.65
C PHE A 329 -29.02 7.37 8.71
N ARG A 330 -28.34 7.14 9.85
CA ARG A 330 -28.90 6.37 10.99
C ARG A 330 -30.16 7.01 11.57
N ARG A 331 -30.19 8.35 11.66
CA ARG A 331 -31.33 9.10 12.20
C ARG A 331 -32.53 9.05 11.24
N TRP A 332 -32.27 9.10 9.94
CA TRP A 332 -33.29 8.91 8.89
C TRP A 332 -33.89 7.50 8.90
N LEU A 333 -33.07 6.44 8.98
CA LEU A 333 -33.55 5.06 9.11
C LEU A 333 -34.38 4.84 10.38
N ALA A 334 -34.02 5.46 11.50
CA ALA A 334 -34.79 5.40 12.74
C ALA A 334 -36.16 6.10 12.61
N THR A 335 -36.26 7.18 11.83
CA THR A 335 -37.54 7.86 11.53
C THR A 335 -38.39 7.16 10.46
N GLN A 336 -37.84 6.21 9.70
CA GLN A 336 -38.58 5.39 8.73
C GLN A 336 -39.21 4.15 9.38
N LYS A 337 -38.74 3.72 10.57
CA LYS A 337 -39.33 2.61 11.33
C LYS A 337 -40.71 2.91 11.96
N THR A 338 -41.23 4.13 11.84
CA THR A 338 -42.59 4.50 12.29
C THR A 338 -43.68 4.32 11.23
N TRP A 339 -43.38 3.80 10.03
CA TRP A 339 -44.36 3.57 8.95
C TRP A 339 -44.72 2.09 8.71
N PHE A 340 -44.11 1.17 9.46
CA PHE A 340 -44.53 -0.23 9.53
C PHE A 340 -44.81 -0.60 10.99
N SER A 341 -45.94 -0.13 11.49
CA SER A 341 -46.59 -0.62 12.70
C SER A 341 -47.99 -1.10 12.35
#